data_AF-A0A1H7LAS9-F1
#
_entry.id   AF-A0A1H7LAS9-F1
#
_cell.length_a   1.000
_cell.length_b   1.000
_cell.length_c   1.000
_cell.angle_alpha   90.00
_cell.angle_beta   90.00
_cell.angle_gamma   90.00
#
_symmetry.space_group_name_H-M   'P 1'
#
loop_
_entity.id
_entity.type
_entity.pdbx_description
1 polymer ?
#
loop_
_entity_poly.entity_id
_entity_poly.type
_entity_poly.pdbx_seq_one_letter_code
_entity_poly.pdbx_strand_id
1 'polypeptide(L)' 'MLDKLGTKGIVGIVCLLAGIGIVAVQAPIVAAGIALVVAGMGLVASGLAEGVMKMFGMA' A
#
# COMPACT_ATOMS: atom_id res chain seq x y z
N MET A 1 3.09 6.42 10.30
CA MET A 1 4.33 5.61 10.30
C MET A 1 5.20 5.85 9.06
N LEU A 2 5.02 6.96 8.32
CA LEU A 2 5.81 7.22 7.11
C LEU A 2 7.32 7.28 7.40
N ASP A 3 7.71 7.71 8.60
CA ASP A 3 9.11 7.71 9.05
C ASP A 3 9.69 6.30 9.29
N LYS A 4 8.85 5.27 9.43
CA LYS A 4 9.25 3.86 9.62
C LYS A 4 9.30 3.09 8.29
N LEU A 5 8.82 3.67 7.19
CA LEU A 5 8.78 3.04 5.86
C LEU A 5 10.18 2.92 5.22
N GLY A 6 11.14 3.71 5.72
CA GLY A 6 12.45 3.88 5.10
C GLY A 6 12.38 4.48 3.70
N THR A 7 13.54 4.78 3.11
CA THR A 7 13.63 5.40 1.77
C THR A 7 12.89 4.58 0.71
N LYS A 8 12.95 3.25 0.79
CA LYS A 8 12.29 2.34 -0.16
C LYS A 8 10.76 2.41 -0.07
N GLY A 9 10.21 2.49 1.14
CA GLY A 9 8.76 2.60 1.32
C GLY A 9 8.21 3.92 0.77
N ILE A 10 8.93 5.02 1.01
CA ILE A 10 8.55 6.35 0.49
C ILE A 10 8.56 6.34 -1.04
N VAL A 11 9.62 5.83 -1.66
CA VAL A 11 9.70 5.68 -3.13
C VAL A 11 8.55 4.81 -3.65
N GLY A 12 8.23 3.73 -2.95
CA GLY A 12 7.08 2.87 -3.26
C GLY A 12 5.76 3.65 -3.29
N ILE A 13 5.47 4.46 -2.26
CA ILE A 13 4.26 5.30 -2.21
C ILE A 13 4.22 6.29 -3.36
N VAL A 14 5.35 6.94 -3.66
CA VAL A 14 5.43 7.90 -4.77
C VAL A 14 5.13 7.22 -6.10
N CYS A 15 5.73 6.06 -6.38
CA CYS A 15 5.42 5.26 -7.57
C CYS A 15 3.95 4.87 -7.63
N LEU A 16 3.36 4.52 -6.48
CA LEU A 16 1.96 4.12 -6.40
C LEU A 16 1.03 5.28 -6.77
N LEU A 17 1.24 6.44 -6.15
CA LEU A 17 0.46 7.65 -6.44
C LEU A 17 0.65 8.13 -7.88
N ALA A 18 1.87 8.03 -8.41
CA ALA A 18 2.16 8.35 -9.81
C ALA A 18 1.40 7.42 -10.77
N GLY A 19 1.45 6.10 -10.53
CA GLY A 19 0.74 5.12 -11.35
C GLY A 19 -0.78 5.33 -11.34
N ILE A 20 -1.37 5.52 -10.16
CA ILE A 20 -2.81 5.82 -10.03
C ILE A 20 -3.15 7.14 -10.72
N GLY A 21 -2.32 8.17 -10.53
CA GLY A 21 -2.51 9.49 -11.16
C GLY A 21 -2.50 9.43 -12.69
N ILE A 22 -1.59 8.67 -13.29
CA ILE A 22 -1.54 8.47 -14.74
C ILE A 22 -2.82 7.79 -15.24
N VAL A 23 -3.29 6.74 -14.56
CA VAL A 23 -4.52 6.04 -14.95
C VAL A 23 -5.74 6.96 -14.78
N ALA A 24 -5.75 7.80 -13.73
CA ALA A 24 -6.87 8.68 -13.43
C ALA A 24 -7.15 9.73 -14.51
N VAL A 25 -6.13 10.13 -15.28
CA VAL A 25 -6.30 11.07 -16.41
C VAL A 25 -7.20 10.48 -17.50
N GLN A 26 -7.04 9.19 -17.79
CA GLN A 26 -7.80 8.54 -18.88
C GLN A 26 -9.05 7.83 -18.37
N ALA A 27 -9.01 7.26 -17.18
CA ALA A 27 -10.06 6.40 -16.64
C ALA A 27 -10.16 6.54 -15.11
N PRO A 28 -10.83 7.59 -14.60
CA PRO A 28 -10.91 7.85 -13.16
C PRO A 28 -11.59 6.72 -12.38
N ILE A 29 -12.60 6.07 -12.96
CA ILE A 29 -13.28 4.92 -12.35
C ILE A 29 -12.34 3.71 -12.22
N VAL A 30 -11.50 3.47 -13.22
CA VAL A 30 -10.51 2.38 -13.19
C VAL A 30 -9.43 2.69 -12.15
N ALA A 31 -8.96 3.93 -12.10
CA ALA A 31 -8.00 4.36 -11.09
C ALA A 31 -8.53 4.19 -9.66
N ALA A 32 -9.82 4.50 -9.42
CA ALA A 32 -10.46 4.24 -8.14
C ALA A 32 -10.48 2.75 -7.79
N GLY A 33 -10.79 1.87 -8.76
CA GLY A 33 -10.72 0.42 -8.58
C GLY A 33 -9.30 -0.05 -8.22
N ILE A 34 -8.27 0.43 -8.93
CA ILE A 34 -6.87 0.10 -8.66
C ILE A 34 -6.46 0.58 -7.26
N ALA A 35 -6.84 1.81 -6.88
CA ALA A 35 -6.54 2.36 -5.55
C ALA A 35 -7.15 1.49 -4.44
N LEU A 36 -8.37 0.98 -4.65
CA LEU A 36 -9.05 0.10 -3.69
C LEU A 36 -8.34 -1.26 -3.59
N VAL A 37 -7.94 -1.86 -4.72
CA VAL A 37 -7.15 -3.11 -4.74
C VAL A 37 -5.85 -2.95 -3.95
N VAL A 38 -5.12 -1.85 -4.19
CA VAL A 38 -3.87 -1.56 -3.50
C VAL A 38 -4.10 -1.38 -2.00
N ALA A 39 -5.13 -0.62 -1.61
CA ALA A 39 -5.47 -0.45 -0.21
C ALA A 39 -5.78 -1.80 0.46
N GLY A 40 -6.54 -2.66 -0.21
CA GLY A 40 -6.81 -4.03 0.23
C GLY A 40 -5.53 -4.86 0.40
N MET A 41 -4.59 -4.79 -0.54
CA MET A 41 -3.28 -5.45 -0.41
C MET A 41 -2.51 -4.95 0.81
N GLY A 42 -2.56 -3.64 1.09
CA GLY A 42 -1.97 -3.05 2.30
C GLY A 42 -2.57 -3.64 3.58
N LEU A 43 -3.89 -3.77 3.65
CA LEU A 43 -4.59 -4.37 4.78
C LEU A 43 -4.25 -5.87 4.96
N VAL A 44 -4.17 -6.62 3.86
CA VAL A 44 -3.76 -8.03 3.89
C VAL A 44 -2.32 -8.15 4.39
N ALA A 45 -1.41 -7.34 3.86
CA ALA A 45 -0.01 -7.34 4.27
C ALA A 45 0.17 -6.96 5.75
N SER A 46 -0.58 -5.98 6.26
CA SER A 46 -0.52 -5.61 7.68
C SER A 46 -1.07 -6.72 8.57
N GLY A 47 -2.18 -7.36 8.19
CA GLY A 47 -2.73 -8.50 8.94
C GLY A 47 -1.77 -9.69 8.96
N LEU A 48 -1.10 -9.97 7.85
CA LEU A 48 -0.04 -10.99 7.79
C LEU A 48 1.13 -10.64 8.70
N ALA A 49 1.61 -9.40 8.66
CA ALA A 49 2.71 -8.93 9.51
C ALA A 49 2.35 -9.03 11.01
N GLU A 50 1.15 -8.61 11.40
CA GLU A 50 0.64 -8.77 12.76
C GLU A 50 0.55 -10.23 13.18
N GLY A 51 0.05 -11.10 12.31
CA GLY A 51 0.00 -12.54 12.55
C GLY A 51 1.39 -13.15 12.80
N VAL A 52 2.38 -12.74 12.00
CA VAL A 52 3.77 -13.16 12.18
C VAL A 52 4.35 -12.63 13.50
N MET A 53 4.14 -11.34 13.81
CA MET A 53 4.62 -10.77 15.07
C MET A 53 4.03 -11.46 16.30
N LYS A 54 2.73 -11.80 16.27
CA LYS A 54 2.08 -12.60 17.32
C LYS A 54 2.69 -14.00 17.45
N MET A 55 3.01 -14.65 16.34
CA MET A 55 3.64 -15.98 16.34
C MET A 55 5.03 -15.97 17.00
N PHE A 56 5.75 -14.85 16.90
CA PHE A 56 7.03 -14.64 17.58
C PHE A 56 6.90 -14.06 19.00
N GLY A 57 5.68 -13.91 19.54
CA GLY A 57 5.45 -13.36 20.88
C GLY A 57 5.80 -11.87 21.01
N MET A 58 5.90 -11.15 19.89
CA MET A 58 6.27 -9.73 19.84
C MET A 58 5.07 -8.78 19.90
N ALA A 59 3.85 -9.30 20.01
CA ALA A 59 2.59 -8.54 20.05
C ALA A 59 1.69 -9.03 21.17
#